data_AF-A0A8T3W299-F1
#
_entry.id   AF-A0A8T3W299-F1
#
_cell.length_a   1.000
_cell.length_b   1.000
_cell.length_c   1.000
_cell.angle_alpha   90.00
_cell.angle_beta   90.00
_cell.angle_gamma   90.00
#
_symmetry.space_group_name_H-M   'P 1'
#
loop_
_entity.id
_entity.type
_entity.pdbx_description
1 polymer ?
#
loop_
_entity_poly.entity_id
_entity_poly.type
_entity_poly.pdbx_seq_one_letter_code
_entity_poly.pdbx_strand_id
1 'polypeptide(L)' 'IGNLTECKAIKPRLTATKEMLEKKYVRRYLPARNVGTIIISTNKGLMTHQEALEQGKGGSLIAYFY' A
#
# COMPACT_ATOMS: atom_id res chain seq x y z
N ILE A 1 8.25 -2.47 20.26
CA ILE A 1 8.76 -2.64 18.88
C ILE A 1 8.03 -3.85 18.31
N GLY A 2 7.08 -3.61 17.41
CA GLY A 2 6.15 -4.62 16.90
C GLY A 2 6.87 -5.64 16.03
N ASN A 3 6.44 -6.90 16.13
CA ASN A 3 6.96 -7.99 15.30
C ASN A 3 6.58 -7.71 13.84
N LEU A 4 7.58 -7.52 12.99
CA LEU A 4 7.40 -7.55 11.54
C LEU A 4 7.16 -9.03 11.17
N THR A 5 5.93 -9.33 10.76
CA THR A 5 5.51 -10.70 10.46
C THR A 5 5.99 -11.11 9.07
N GLU A 6 5.88 -10.23 8.08
CA GLU A 6 6.25 -10.50 6.69
C GLU A 6 6.45 -9.21 5.87
N CYS A 7 7.44 -9.20 4.98
CA CYS A 7 7.66 -8.13 4.00
C CYS A 7 7.81 -8.74 2.60
N LYS A 8 6.93 -8.35 1.67
CA LYS A 8 6.88 -8.92 0.31
C LYS A 8 6.74 -7.82 -0.75
N ALA A 9 7.43 -8.01 -1.87
CA ALA A 9 7.33 -7.13 -3.02
C ALA A 9 6.09 -7.48 -3.87
N ILE A 10 5.40 -6.47 -4.39
CA ILE A 10 4.25 -6.63 -5.29
C ILE A 10 4.76 -6.70 -6.73
N LYS A 11 4.54 -7.85 -7.38
CA LYS A 11 4.88 -8.09 -8.78
C LYS A 11 3.67 -8.69 -9.52
N PRO A 12 3.35 -8.24 -10.74
CA PRO A 12 3.90 -7.08 -11.45
C PRO A 12 3.56 -5.75 -10.74
N ARG A 13 4.26 -4.67 -11.08
CA ARG A 13 3.98 -3.34 -10.52
C ARG A 13 2.64 -2.84 -11.03
N LEU A 14 1.62 -2.87 -10.17
CA LEU A 14 0.26 -2.48 -10.53
C LEU A 14 0.03 -0.99 -10.22
N THR A 15 -0.53 -0.26 -11.18
CA THR A 15 -0.97 1.11 -10.96
C THR A 15 -2.34 1.11 -10.30
N ALA A 16 -2.46 1.82 -9.19
CA ALA A 16 -3.68 1.93 -8.39
C ALA A 16 -4.09 3.40 -8.25
N THR A 17 -5.37 3.68 -8.48
CA THR A 17 -6.02 4.92 -8.05
C THR A 17 -6.34 4.85 -6.57
N LYS A 18 -6.61 6.00 -5.93
CA LYS A 18 -6.99 6.07 -4.51
C LYS A 18 -8.13 5.12 -4.15
N GLU A 19 -9.14 5.01 -5.02
CA GLU A 19 -10.29 4.14 -4.79
C GLU A 19 -9.95 2.65 -4.87
N MET A 20 -9.10 2.27 -5.84
CA MET A 20 -8.64 0.89 -5.93
C MET A 20 -7.75 0.51 -4.75
N LEU A 21 -6.97 1.45 -4.24
CA LEU A 21 -6.10 1.26 -3.10
C LEU A 21 -6.90 0.80 -1.86
N GLU A 22 -7.90 1.59 -1.47
CA GLU A 22 -8.73 1.36 -0.30
C GLU A 22 -9.64 0.13 -0.47
N LYS A 23 -10.34 0.04 -1.61
CA LYS A 23 -11.37 -0.99 -1.80
C LYS A 23 -10.79 -2.36 -2.16
N LYS A 24 -9.70 -2.41 -2.93
CA LYS A 24 -9.19 -3.65 -3.54
C LYS A 24 -7.85 -4.08 -2.95
N TYR A 25 -6.86 -3.19 -2.92
CA TYR A 25 -5.49 -3.60 -2.63
C TYR A 25 -5.20 -3.75 -1.13
N VAL A 26 -5.75 -2.88 -0.28
CA VAL A 26 -5.67 -3.04 1.18
C VAL A 26 -6.27 -4.39 1.60
N ARG A 27 -7.46 -4.73 1.11
CA ARG A 27 -8.11 -6.02 1.43
C ARG A 27 -7.39 -7.25 0.87
N ARG A 28 -6.63 -7.08 -0.22
CA ARG A 28 -5.92 -8.18 -0.88
C ARG A 28 -4.59 -8.50 -0.20
N TYR A 29 -3.86 -7.48 0.24
CA TYR A 29 -2.49 -7.63 0.75
C TYR A 29 -2.39 -7.54 2.27
N LEU A 30 -3.32 -6.86 2.95
CA LEU A 30 -3.28 -6.72 4.40
C LEU A 30 -4.26 -7.70 5.06
N PRO A 31 -3.86 -8.37 6.16
CA PRO A 31 -4.71 -9.33 6.85
C PRO A 31 -5.91 -8.67 7.56
N ALA A 32 -5.77 -7.40 7.95
CA ALA A 32 -6.85 -6.62 8.57
C ALA A 32 -6.70 -5.13 8.23
N ARG A 33 -7.79 -4.34 8.42
CA ARG A 33 -7.83 -2.91 8.07
C ARG A 33 -6.83 -2.03 8.83
N ASN A 34 -6.38 -2.47 10.00
CA ASN A 34 -5.43 -1.74 10.86
C ASN A 34 -4.10 -2.49 11.04
N VAL A 35 -3.82 -3.49 10.20
CA VAL A 35 -2.62 -4.33 10.33
C VAL A 35 -1.84 -4.27 9.03
N GLY A 36 -0.62 -3.74 9.13
CA GLY A 36 0.32 -3.63 8.02
C GLY A 36 0.23 -2.33 7.23
N THR A 37 1.10 -2.24 6.23
CA THR A 37 1.23 -1.08 5.36
C THR A 37 1.67 -1.50 3.98
N ILE A 38 1.08 -0.87 2.98
CA ILE A 38 1.47 -0.97 1.58
C ILE A 38 2.27 0.28 1.21
N ILE A 39 3.39 0.08 0.50
CA ILE A 39 4.24 1.14 -0.06
C ILE A 39 3.87 1.38 -1.52
N ILE A 40 3.69 2.66 -1.83
CA ILE A 40 3.28 3.12 -3.16
C ILE A 40 4.28 4.15 -3.64
N SER A 41 4.69 4.00 -4.89
CA SER A 41 5.45 5.01 -5.61
C SER A 41 4.46 5.98 -6.27
N THR A 42 4.43 7.21 -5.78
CA THR A 42 3.69 8.32 -6.39
C THR A 42 4.65 9.28 -7.09
N ASN A 43 4.11 10.30 -7.75
CA ASN A 43 4.92 11.35 -8.38
C ASN A 43 5.67 12.25 -7.38
N LYS A 44 5.30 12.22 -6.08
CA LYS A 44 5.99 12.95 -5.01
C LYS A 44 7.00 12.08 -4.26
N GLY A 45 7.21 10.84 -4.70
CA GLY A 45 8.07 9.87 -4.05
C GLY A 45 7.31 8.68 -3.47
N LEU A 46 8.02 7.90 -2.66
CA LEU A 46 7.49 6.74 -1.95
C LEU A 46 6.73 7.20 -0.71
N MET A 47 5.53 6.66 -0.53
CA MET A 47 4.71 6.92 0.64
C MET A 47 3.90 5.69 1.00
N THR A 48 3.34 5.71 2.21
CA THR A 48 2.41 4.68 2.65
C THR A 48 1.06 4.83 1.95
N HIS A 49 0.29 3.75 1.93
CA HIS A 49 -1.08 3.79 1.43
C HIS A 49 -2.00 4.74 2.21
N GLN A 50 -1.76 4.95 3.51
CA GLN A 50 -2.51 5.90 4.32
C GLN A 50 -2.24 7.33 3.86
N GLU A 51 -0.96 7.71 3.75
CA GLU A 51 -0.58 9.04 3.26
C GLU A 51 -1.05 9.30 1.82
N ALA A 52 -1.01 8.27 0.97
CA ALA A 52 -1.53 8.37 -0.39
C ALA A 52 -3.05 8.64 -0.41
N LEU A 53 -3.81 8.04 0.51
CA LEU A 53 -5.25 8.29 0.63
C LEU A 53 -5.54 9.69 1.17
N GLU A 54 -4.82 10.13 2.20
CA GLU A 54 -4.95 11.48 2.77
C GLU A 54 -4.63 12.56 1.73
N GLN A 55 -3.59 12.36 0.91
CA GLN A 55 -3.23 13.27 -0.17
C GLN A 55 -4.06 13.06 -1.46
N GLY A 56 -4.98 12.10 -1.48
CA GLY A 56 -5.81 11.77 -2.64
C GLY A 56 -5.03 11.30 -3.86
N LYS A 57 -3.85 10.69 -3.66
CA LYS A 57 -2.92 10.29 -4.72
C LYS A 57 -3.01 8.80 -5.04
N GLY A 58 -2.88 8.50 -6.33
CA GLY A 58 -2.61 7.16 -6.84
C GLY A 58 -1.13 6.97 -7.16
N GLY A 59 -0.76 5.74 -7.47
CA GLY A 59 0.61 5.42 -7.82
C GLY A 59 0.79 3.95 -8.16
N SER A 60 2.04 3.51 -8.20
CA SER A 60 2.40 2.12 -8.44
C SER A 60 2.67 1.40 -7.13
N LEU A 61 2.04 0.24 -6.93
CA LEU A 61 2.23 -0.61 -5.75
C LEU A 61 3.62 -1.28 -5.82
N ILE A 62 4.41 -1.11 -4.77
CA ILE A 62 5.80 -1.59 -4.73
C ILE A 62 5.95 -2.79 -3.80
N ALA A 63 5.49 -2.67 -2.56
CA ALA A 63 5.66 -3.67 -1.53
C ALA A 63 4.57 -3.54 -0.47
N TYR A 64 4.39 -4.59 0.33
CA TYR A 64 3.58 -4.55 1.53
C TYR A 64 4.33 -5.24 2.67
N PHE A 65 4.02 -4.83 3.89
CA PHE A 65 4.51 -5.46 5.11
C PHE A 65 3.46 -5.42 6.22
N TYR A 66 3.45 -6.45 7.07
CA TYR A 66 2.63 -6.57 8.28
C TYR A 66 3.32 -7.48 9.30
#